data_AF-A0A109VDH9-F1
#
_entry.id   AF-A0A109VDH9-F1
#
_cell.length_a   1.000
_cell.length_b   1.000
_cell.length_c   1.000
_cell.angle_alpha   90.00
_cell.angle_beta   90.00
_cell.angle_gamma   90.00
#
_symmetry.space_group_name_H-M   'P 1'
#
loop_
_entity.id
_entity.type
_entity.pdbx_description
1 polymer ?
#
loop_
_entity_poly.entity_id
_entity_poly.type
_entity_poly.pdbx_seq_one_letter_code
_entity_poly.pdbx_strand_id
1 'polypeptide(L)'
;ALKSNWLIFHVFTCMISYSAFFAAFCTSIMWLIIWRNRESRDMLGVLSYQMMAFGFLLLSIGVISGSVWANQAWGRYWGWDPKEMWS
;
A
#
# COMPACT_ATOMS: atom_id res chain seq x y z
N ALA A 1 -7.16 -3.29 -23.18
CA ALA A 1 -7.32 -3.14 -21.72
C ALA A 1 -6.00 -3.37 -20.95
N LEU A 2 -5.33 -4.53 -21.10
CA LEU A 2 -4.12 -4.88 -20.32
C LEU A 2 -2.80 -4.24 -20.80
N LYS A 3 -2.76 -3.67 -22.01
CA LYS A 3 -1.59 -2.91 -22.51
C LYS A 3 -1.75 -1.41 -22.25
N SER A 4 -1.88 -1.02 -20.98
CA SER A 4 -1.93 0.39 -20.59
C SER A 4 -0.78 0.68 -19.64
N ASN A 5 -0.04 1.78 -19.90
CA ASN A 5 1.03 2.25 -19.03
C ASN A 5 0.50 2.59 -17.62
N TRP A 6 -0.78 2.93 -17.50
CA TRP A 6 -1.44 3.21 -16.23
C TRP A 6 -1.62 1.97 -15.36
N LEU A 7 -1.85 0.80 -15.96
CA LEU A 7 -1.92 -0.46 -15.22
C LEU A 7 -0.56 -0.79 -14.60
N ILE A 8 0.50 -0.62 -15.37
CA ILE A 8 1.87 -0.87 -14.92
C ILE A 8 2.21 0.06 -13.75
N PHE A 9 1.96 1.37 -13.90
CA PHE A 9 2.19 2.35 -12.84
C PHE A 9 1.38 2.04 -11.57
N HIS A 10 0.10 1.69 -11.72
CA HIS A 10 -0.76 1.30 -10.60
C HIS A 10 -0.21 0.07 -9.86
N VAL A 11 0.13 -1.00 -10.58
CA VAL A 11 0.63 -2.23 -9.96
C VAL A 11 1.95 -2.00 -9.23
N PHE A 12 2.88 -1.24 -9.83
CA PHE A 12 4.17 -0.93 -9.19
C PHE A 12 3.99 -0.12 -7.90
N THR A 13 3.15 0.92 -7.92
CA THR A 13 2.90 1.74 -6.72
C THR A 13 2.26 0.93 -5.60
N CYS A 14 1.30 0.05 -5.93
CA CYS A 14 0.70 -0.88 -4.97
C CYS A 14 1.72 -1.87 -4.39
N MET A 15 2.60 -2.44 -5.22
CA MET A 15 3.61 -3.42 -4.77
C MET A 15 4.59 -2.80 -3.75
N ILE A 16 5.06 -1.57 -4.02
CA ILE A 16 5.98 -0.86 -3.12
C ILE A 16 5.26 -0.49 -1.81
N SER A 17 4.00 -0.04 -1.89
CA SER A 17 3.18 0.26 -0.72
C SER A 17 3.03 -0.96 0.20
N TYR A 18 2.64 -2.12 -0.35
CA TYR A 18 2.50 -3.35 0.45
C TYR A 18 3.82 -3.84 1.04
N SER A 19 4.93 -3.66 0.31
CA SER A 19 6.27 -3.98 0.83
C SER A 19 6.64 -3.11 2.03
N ALA A 20 6.29 -1.81 1.99
CA ALA A 20 6.49 -0.90 3.11
C ALA A 20 5.62 -1.27 4.33
N PHE A 21 4.36 -1.66 4.11
CA PHE A 21 3.50 -2.16 5.21
C PHE A 21 4.02 -3.46 5.82
N PHE A 22 4.53 -4.38 5.00
CA PHE A 22 5.17 -5.59 5.50
C PHE A 22 6.42 -5.28 6.35
N ALA A 23 7.25 -4.32 5.92
CA ALA A 23 8.39 -3.86 6.72
C ALA A 23 7.95 -3.19 8.03
N ALA A 24 6.89 -2.38 8.00
CA ALA A 24 6.29 -1.78 9.21
C ALA A 24 5.76 -2.86 10.18
N PHE A 25 5.17 -3.94 9.65
CA PHE A 25 4.73 -5.08 10.44
C PHE A 25 5.90 -5.79 11.13
N CYS A 26 6.97 -6.09 10.39
CA CYS A 26 8.18 -6.73 10.95
C CYS A 26 8.83 -5.87 12.04
N THR A 27 9.00 -4.57 11.79
CA THR A 27 9.59 -3.64 12.78
C THR A 27 8.70 -3.49 14.03
N SER A 28 7.36 -3.54 13.86
CA SER A 28 6.42 -3.54 14.98
C SER A 28 6.49 -4.82 15.82
N ILE A 29 6.68 -5.99 15.18
CA ILE A 29 6.93 -7.24 15.92
C ILE A 29 8.23 -7.14 16.73
N MET A 30 9.31 -6.65 16.12
CA MET A 30 10.59 -6.48 16.82
C MET A 30 10.47 -5.50 17.99
N TRP A 31 9.69 -4.43 17.83
CA TRP A 31 9.40 -3.46 18.88
C TRP A 31 8.71 -4.09 20.10
N LEU A 32 7.77 -5.02 19.87
CA LEU A 32 7.09 -5.76 20.93
C LEU A 32 8.03 -6.74 21.66
N ILE A 33 8.90 -7.43 20.92
CA ILE A 33 9.83 -8.43 21.48
C ILE A 33 10.93 -7.76 22.31
N ILE A 34 11.47 -6.63 21.85
CA ILE A 34 12.57 -5.95 22.53
C ILE A 34 11.98 -5.10 23.66
N TRP A 35 12.06 -5.58 24.89
CA TRP A 35 11.58 -4.86 26.09
C TRP A 35 12.67 -4.35 27.00
N ARG A 36 13.86 -4.93 26.92
CA ARG A 36 15.00 -4.57 27.78
C ARG A 36 15.77 -3.36 27.26
N ASN A 37 15.84 -3.17 25.95
CA ASN A 37 16.59 -2.09 25.32
C ASN A 37 15.65 -0.94 24.90
N ARG A 38 15.63 0.14 25.69
CA ARG A 38 14.82 1.34 25.44
C ARG A 38 15.23 2.05 24.15
N GLU A 39 16.53 2.20 23.91
CA GLU A 39 17.07 2.94 22.77
C GLU A 39 16.68 2.27 21.44
N SER A 40 16.88 0.95 21.33
CA SER A 40 16.47 0.19 20.14
C SER A 40 14.96 0.20 19.94
N ARG A 41 14.18 0.19 21.03
CA ARG A 41 12.72 0.25 20.98
C ARG A 41 12.26 1.61 20.44
N ASP A 42 12.86 2.71 20.87
CA ASP A 42 12.49 4.04 20.37
C ASP A 42 12.83 4.19 18.88
N MET A 43 14.01 3.72 18.45
CA MET A 43 14.39 3.70 17.03
C MET A 43 13.42 2.86 16.18
N LEU A 44 13.05 1.66 16.64
CA LEU A 44 12.09 0.81 15.93
C LEU A 44 10.70 1.44 15.85
N GLY A 45 10.28 2.19 16.87
CA GLY A 45 9.03 2.92 16.87
C GLY A 45 9.00 4.02 15.80
N VAL A 46 10.07 4.81 15.71
CA VAL A 46 10.23 5.83 14.66
C VAL A 46 10.25 5.19 13.27
N LEU A 47 11.03 4.11 13.10
CA LEU A 47 11.14 3.40 11.82
C LEU A 47 9.80 2.81 11.39
N SER A 48 9.05 2.17 12.30
CA SER A 48 7.72 1.63 12.02
C SER A 48 6.76 2.72 11.56
N TYR A 49 6.73 3.86 12.26
CA TYR A 49 5.89 5.00 11.87
C TYR A 49 6.26 5.54 10.48
N GLN A 50 7.55 5.71 10.18
CA GLN A 50 8.01 6.19 8.87
C GLN A 50 7.62 5.24 7.75
N MET A 51 7.80 3.93 7.93
CA MET A 51 7.41 2.92 6.94
C MET A 51 5.90 2.88 6.74
N MET A 52 5.11 3.02 7.81
CA MET A 52 3.65 3.09 7.73
C MET A 52 3.18 4.33 6.96
N ALA A 53 3.72 5.50 7.30
CA ALA A 53 3.37 6.75 6.63
C ALA A 53 3.74 6.71 5.13
N PHE A 54 4.94 6.22 4.82
CA PHE A 54 5.39 6.04 3.44
C PHE A 54 4.51 5.06 2.65
N GLY A 55 4.19 3.90 3.24
CA GLY A 55 3.29 2.92 2.65
C GLY A 55 1.90 3.49 2.36
N PHE A 56 1.36 4.28 3.29
CA PHE A 56 0.04 4.93 3.16
C PHE A 56 0.01 5.98 2.05
N LEU A 57 1.06 6.81 1.93
CA LEU A 57 1.17 7.77 0.85
C LEU A 57 1.20 7.08 -0.52
N LEU A 58 1.99 6.02 -0.66
CA LEU A 58 2.04 5.25 -1.90
C LEU A 58 0.73 4.52 -2.20
N LEU A 59 0.05 4.00 -1.18
CA LEU A 59 -1.28 3.38 -1.34
C LEU A 59 -2.27 4.40 -1.89
N SER A 60 -2.26 5.62 -1.36
CA SER A 60 -3.13 6.71 -1.82
C SER A 60 -2.91 7.02 -3.30
N ILE A 61 -1.65 7.10 -3.74
CA ILE A 61 -1.30 7.26 -5.16
C ILE A 61 -1.73 6.02 -5.98
N GLY A 62 -1.60 4.82 -5.41
CA GLY A 62 -2.10 3.57 -5.98
C GLY A 62 -3.60 3.61 -6.25
N VAL A 63 -4.40 4.03 -5.28
CA VAL A 63 -5.86 4.16 -5.44
C VAL A 63 -6.23 5.17 -6.54
N ILE A 64 -5.58 6.33 -6.55
CA ILE A 64 -5.81 7.36 -7.58
C ILE A 64 -5.45 6.81 -8.97
N SER A 65 -4.26 6.23 -9.13
CA SER A 65 -3.83 5.66 -10.41
C SER A 65 -4.70 4.50 -10.87
N GLY A 66 -5.21 3.69 -9.93
CA GLY A 66 -6.17 2.63 -10.20
C GLY A 66 -7.48 3.17 -10.77
N SER A 67 -8.00 4.27 -10.20
CA SER A 67 -9.20 4.93 -10.72
C SER A 67 -9.02 5.45 -12.15
N VAL A 68 -7.84 6.00 -12.48
CA VAL A 68 -7.52 6.49 -13.83
C VAL A 68 -7.46 5.35 -14.82
N TRP A 69 -6.82 4.23 -14.45
CA TRP A 69 -6.80 3.03 -15.27
C TRP A 69 -8.21 2.45 -15.47
N ALA A 70 -9.04 2.41 -14.43
CA ALA A 70 -10.42 1.93 -14.52
C ALA A 70 -11.24 2.73 -15.54
N ASN A 71 -11.08 4.05 -15.56
CA ASN A 71 -11.74 4.90 -16.55
C ASN A 71 -11.28 4.58 -17.98
N GLN A 72 -9.98 4.34 -18.19
CA GLN A 72 -9.47 3.95 -19.51
C GLN A 72 -9.90 2.54 -19.94
N ALA A 73 -10.01 1.60 -19.01
CA ALA A 73 -10.35 0.22 -19.32
C ALA A 73 -11.87 0.01 -19.53
N TRP A 74 -12.69 0.73 -18.76
CA TRP A 74 -14.13 0.47 -18.64
C TRP A 74 -15.02 1.70 -18.78
N GLY A 75 -14.46 2.89 -19.07
CA GLY A 75 -15.20 4.14 -19.26
C GLY A 75 -15.71 4.79 -17.97
N ARG A 76 -15.40 4.23 -16.79
CA ARG A 76 -15.80 4.75 -15.47
C ARG A 76 -14.68 4.57 -14.44
N TYR A 77 -14.53 5.53 -13.53
CA TYR A 77 -13.47 5.52 -12.50
C TYR A 77 -13.65 4.45 -11.43
N TRP A 78 -14.90 4.04 -11.20
CA TRP A 78 -15.28 3.04 -10.22
C TRP A 78 -16.59 2.39 -10.67
N GLY A 79 -16.76 1.12 -10.32
CA GLY A 79 -17.96 0.36 -10.65
C GLY A 79 -18.21 -0.72 -9.62
N TRP A 80 -19.48 -1.01 -9.37
CA TRP A 80 -19.93 -2.09 -8.51
C TRP A 80 -20.84 -2.99 -9.33
N ASP A 81 -20.31 -3.59 -10.41
CA ASP A 81 -21.13 -4.49 -11.22
C ASP A 81 -21.48 -5.74 -10.39
N PRO A 82 -22.68 -6.33 -10.52
CA PRO A 82 -23.11 -7.48 -9.72
C PRO A 82 -22.10 -8.63 -9.72
N LYS A 83 -21.45 -8.90 -10.87
CA LYS A 83 -20.36 -9.88 -11.04
C LYS A 83 -19.10 -9.64 -10.17
N GLU A 84 -18.89 -8.42 -9.69
CA GLU A 84 -17.69 -7.98 -8.95
C GLU A 84 -17.98 -7.75 -7.46
N MET A 85 -19.25 -7.75 -7.05
CA MET A 85 -19.68 -7.45 -5.68
C MET A 85 -20.50 -8.57 -5.05
N TRP A 86 -21.19 -9.38 -5.86
CA TRP A 86 -22.14 -10.40 -5.41
C TRP A 86 -21.99 -11.66 -6.28
N SER A 87 -21.37 -12.69 -5.71
CA SER A 87 -21.85 -14.06 -5.87
C SER A 87 -22.66 -14.41 -4.63
#